data_AF-A0A0E2N286-F1
#
_entry.id   AF-A0A0E2N286-F1
#
_cell.length_a   1.000
_cell.length_b   1.000
_cell.length_c   1.000
_cell.angle_alpha   90.00
_cell.angle_beta   90.00
_cell.angle_gamma   90.00
#
_symmetry.space_group_name_H-M   'P 1'
#
loop_
_entity.id
_entity.type
_entity.pdbx_description
1 polymer ?
#
loop_
_entity_poly.entity_id
_entity_poly.type
_entity_poly.pdbx_seq_one_letter_code
_entity_poly.pdbx_strand_id
1 'polypeptide(L)' 'MEGTMSVASWSGSLLAWEQELIALKARVGRVLPRRELRETGADFLDGLLSGIERKTGWLMAEQSGAERPYRMQSLLGRSH' A
#
# COMPACT_ATOMS: atom_id res chain seq x y z
N MET A 1 -1.00 -10.22 34.17
CA MET A 1 -1.52 -8.84 34.19
C MET A 1 -1.66 -8.39 32.74
N GLU A 2 -2.72 -8.81 32.06
CA GLU A 2 -3.10 -8.23 30.77
C GLU A 2 -3.62 -6.83 31.03
N GLY A 3 -2.79 -5.83 30.72
CA GLY A 3 -3.25 -4.46 30.66
C GLY A 3 -4.28 -4.38 29.53
N THR A 4 -5.53 -4.12 29.87
CA THR A 4 -6.57 -3.70 28.92
C THR A 4 -6.04 -2.48 28.19
N MET A 5 -5.46 -2.67 27.01
CA MET A 5 -5.12 -1.55 26.15
C MET A 5 -6.44 -0.86 25.76
N SER A 6 -6.57 0.40 26.15
CA SER A 6 -7.73 1.21 25.81
C SER A 6 -7.82 1.38 24.29
N VAL A 7 -9.03 1.28 23.75
CA VAL A 7 -9.34 1.59 22.34
C VAL A 7 -8.76 2.95 21.94
N ALA A 8 -8.72 3.92 22.86
CA ALA A 8 -8.13 5.23 22.60
C ALA A 8 -6.62 5.19 22.29
N SER A 9 -5.84 4.30 22.94
CA SER A 9 -4.41 4.14 22.61
C SER A 9 -4.20 3.43 21.28
N TRP A 10 -5.11 2.53 20.92
CA TRP A 10 -5.14 1.88 19.61
C TRP A 10 -5.48 2.87 18.51
N SER A 11 -6.48 3.73 18.72
CA SER A 11 -6.82 4.80 17.78
C SER A 11 -5.66 5.77 17.58
N GLY A 12 -4.95 6.17 18.65
CA GLY A 12 -3.75 7.00 18.53
C GLY A 12 -2.61 6.33 17.75
N SER A 13 -2.41 5.03 17.95
CA SER A 13 -1.42 4.24 17.22
C SER A 13 -1.81 4.03 15.75
N LEU A 14 -3.09 3.85 15.46
CA LEU A 14 -3.63 3.72 14.11
C LEU A 14 -3.52 5.04 13.32
N LEU A 15 -3.83 6.17 13.96
CA LEU A 15 -3.64 7.50 13.37
C LEU A 15 -2.16 7.75 13.06
N ALA A 16 -1.26 7.41 13.98
CA ALA A 16 0.17 7.49 13.74
C ALA A 16 0.60 6.60 12.56
N TRP A 17 0.08 5.38 12.47
CA TRP A 17 0.33 4.47 11.37
C TRP A 17 -0.15 5.02 10.01
N GLU A 18 -1.37 5.55 9.95
CA GLU A 18 -1.91 6.13 8.71
C GLU A 18 -1.03 7.29 8.21
N GLN A 19 -0.60 8.17 9.11
CA GLN A 19 0.29 9.28 8.76
C GLN A 19 1.67 8.79 8.28
N GLU A 20 2.25 7.78 8.93
CA GLU A 20 3.51 7.19 8.51
C GLU A 20 3.40 6.50 7.14
N LEU A 21 2.28 5.83 6.87
CA LEU A 21 2.02 5.21 5.57
C LEU A 21 1.87 6.28 4.47
N ILE A 22 1.16 7.37 4.75
CA ILE A 22 1.08 8.52 3.84
C ILE A 22 2.48 9.10 3.57
N ALA A 23 3.29 9.30 4.62
CA ALA A 23 4.65 9.80 4.49
C ALA A 23 5.56 8.85 3.71
N LEU A 24 5.40 7.54 3.88
CA LEU A 24 6.09 6.51 3.09
C LEU A 24 5.70 6.60 1.61
N LYS A 25 4.40 6.60 1.30
CA LYS A 25 3.90 6.74 -0.08
C LYS A 25 4.41 8.01 -0.74
N ALA A 26 4.44 9.13 -0.02
CA ALA A 26 4.99 10.39 -0.52
C ALA A 26 6.50 10.31 -0.82
N ARG A 27 7.28 9.64 0.04
CA ARG A 27 8.72 9.43 -0.19
C ARG A 27 8.98 8.55 -1.41
N VAL A 28 8.28 7.41 -1.53
CA VAL A 28 8.37 6.50 -2.68
C VAL A 28 7.92 7.19 -3.96
N GLY A 29 6.85 7.99 -3.91
CA GLY A 29 6.34 8.73 -5.05
C GLY A 29 7.35 9.68 -5.69
N ARG A 30 8.41 10.11 -4.97
CA ARG A 30 9.46 10.99 -5.52
C ARG A 30 10.32 10.32 -6.59
N VAL A 31 10.45 8.99 -6.57
CA VAL A 31 11.22 8.26 -7.59
C VAL A 31 10.36 7.81 -8.79
N LEU A 32 9.05 8.06 -8.74
CA LEU A 32 8.11 7.69 -9.79
C LEU A 32 7.73 8.94 -10.60
N PRO A 33 8.19 9.08 -11.85
CA PRO A 33 8.09 10.34 -12.59
C PRO A 33 6.67 10.69 -13.04
N ARG A 34 5.80 9.69 -13.26
CA ARG A 34 4.44 9.89 -13.77
C ARG A 34 3.42 9.85 -12.64
N ARG A 35 2.38 10.69 -12.73
CA ARG A 35 1.27 10.71 -11.76
C ARG A 35 0.60 9.35 -11.61
N GLU A 36 0.20 8.73 -12.73
CA GLU A 36 -0.44 7.41 -12.73
C GLU A 36 0.45 6.33 -12.09
N LEU A 37 1.77 6.45 -12.25
CA LEU A 37 2.73 5.53 -11.66
C LEU A 37 2.85 5.73 -10.15
N ARG A 38 2.76 6.98 -9.67
CA ARG A 38 2.68 7.28 -8.23
C ARG A 38 1.42 6.71 -7.59
N GLU A 39 0.28 6.84 -8.27
CA GLU A 39 -0.99 6.24 -7.83
C GLU A 39 -0.85 4.71 -7.76
N THR A 40 -0.35 4.09 -8.83
CA THR A 40 -0.10 2.63 -8.87
C THR A 40 0.90 2.18 -7.80
N GLY A 41 1.93 2.97 -7.52
CA GLY A 41 2.91 2.69 -6.46
C GLY A 41 2.32 2.80 -5.05
N ALA A 42 1.41 3.73 -4.82
CA ALA A 42 0.66 3.83 -3.56
C ALA A 42 -0.27 2.63 -3.38
N ASP A 43 -1.01 2.25 -4.41
CA ASP A 43 -1.88 1.06 -4.41
C ASP A 43 -1.08 -0.23 -4.19
N PHE A 44 0.12 -0.31 -4.76
CA PHE A 44 1.02 -1.44 -4.53
C PHE A 44 1.46 -1.54 -3.07
N LEU A 45 1.80 -0.42 -2.43
CA LEU A 45 2.13 -0.38 -1.00
C LEU A 45 0.95 -0.80 -0.13
N ASP A 46 -0.27 -0.35 -0.47
CA ASP A 46 -1.49 -0.79 0.22
C ASP A 46 -1.72 -2.28 0.08
N GLY A 47 -1.59 -2.82 -1.13
CA GLY A 47 -1.68 -4.26 -1.36
C GLY A 47 -0.61 -5.04 -0.58
N LEU A 48 0.62 -4.53 -0.45
CA LEU A 48 1.68 -5.23 0.28
C LEU A 48 1.36 -5.33 1.77
N LEU A 49 0.83 -4.25 2.33
CA LEU A 49 0.50 -4.14 3.76
C LEU A 49 -0.90 -4.68 4.10
N SER A 50 -1.71 -4.99 3.10
CA SER A 50 -3.02 -5.61 3.27
C SER A 50 -2.92 -7.06 3.79
N GLY A 51 -4.07 -7.60 4.20
CA GLY A 51 -4.23 -9.01 4.57
C GLY A 51 -4.25 -10.01 3.40
N ILE A 52 -4.04 -9.60 2.15
CA ILE A 52 -4.00 -10.54 1.01
C ILE A 52 -2.89 -11.58 1.24
N GLU A 53 -3.26 -12.85 1.19
CA GLU A 53 -2.34 -13.98 1.43
C GLU A 53 -1.28 -14.11 0.32
N ARG A 54 -1.67 -13.94 -0.95
CA ARG A 54 -0.76 -14.02 -2.12
C ARG A 54 -0.57 -12.66 -2.77
N LYS A 55 0.67 -12.14 -2.74
CA LYS A 55 1.03 -10.83 -3.31
C LYS A 55 1.38 -10.90 -4.80
N THR A 56 0.50 -11.48 -5.61
CA THR A 56 0.69 -11.47 -7.08
C THR A 56 0.22 -10.15 -7.67
N GLY A 57 0.85 -9.68 -8.76
CA GLY A 57 0.45 -8.42 -9.40
C GLY A 57 -1.02 -8.39 -9.87
N TRP A 58 -1.64 -9.55 -10.09
CA TRP A 58 -3.06 -9.66 -10.39
C TRP A 58 -3.94 -9.45 -9.14
N LEU A 59 -3.70 -10.20 -8.06
CA LEU A 59 -4.47 -10.07 -6.81
C LEU A 59 -4.34 -8.66 -6.21
N MET A 60 -3.15 -8.09 -6.31
CA MET A 60 -2.87 -6.73 -5.81
C MET A 60 -3.67 -5.68 -6.59
N ALA A 61 -3.86 -5.87 -7.89
CA ALA A 61 -4.66 -4.96 -8.71
C ALA A 61 -6.17 -5.09 -8.42
N GLU A 62 -6.65 -6.30 -8.15
CA GLU A 62 -8.03 -6.51 -7.72
C GLU A 62 -8.31 -5.81 -6.39
N GLN A 63 -7.41 -5.95 -5.42
CA GLN A 63 -7.53 -5.26 -4.13
C GLN A 63 -7.60 -3.75 -4.26
N SER A 64 -6.83 -3.17 -5.20
CA SER A 64 -6.82 -1.72 -5.41
C SER A 64 -8.03 -1.22 -6.22
N GLY A 65 -8.96 -2.10 -6.61
CA GLY A 65 -10.10 -1.74 -7.46
C GLY A 65 -9.70 -1.37 -8.89
N ALA A 66 -8.51 -1.76 -9.35
CA ALA A 66 -8.06 -1.46 -10.69
C ALA A 66 -8.83 -2.32 -11.71
N GLU A 67 -9.36 -1.69 -12.76
CA GLU A 67 -10.09 -2.39 -13.84
C GLU A 67 -9.22 -3.43 -14.57
N ARG A 68 -7.89 -3.21 -14.60
CA ARG A 68 -6.94 -4.08 -15.31
C ARG A 68 -5.63 -4.21 -14.53
N PRO A 69 -5.00 -5.40 -14.53
CA PRO A 69 -3.81 -5.68 -13.73
C PRO A 69 -2.51 -5.11 -14.29
N TYR A 70 -2.50 -4.66 -15.55
CA TYR A 70 -1.27 -4.32 -16.28
C TYR A 70 -0.42 -3.24 -15.61
N ARG A 71 -1.06 -2.22 -15.01
CA ARG A 71 -0.34 -1.15 -14.31
C ARG A 71 0.41 -1.71 -13.10
N MET A 72 -0.27 -2.53 -12.30
CA MET A 72 0.31 -3.19 -11.12
C MET A 72 1.43 -4.17 -11.51
N GLN A 73 1.21 -4.99 -12.53
CA GLN A 73 2.20 -5.97 -13.00
C GLN A 73 3.45 -5.34 -13.62
N SER A 74 3.31 -4.15 -14.22
CA SER A 74 4.43 -3.45 -14.87
C SER A 74 5.24 -2.58 -13.91
N LEU A 75 4.77 -2.38 -12.68
CA LEU A 75 5.35 -1.43 -11.72
C LEU A 75 6.81 -1.73 -11.39
N LEU A 76 7.14 -3.00 -11.13
CA LEU A 76 8.50 -3.42 -10.75
C LEU A 76 9.39 -3.76 -11.94
N GLY A 77 8.92 -3.50 -13.17
CA GLY A 77 9.53 -4.03 -14.37
C GLY A 77 9.28 -5.53 -14.49
N ARG A 78 9.17 -6.02 -15.73
CA ARG A 78 9.21 -7.46 -15.95
C ARG A 78 10.62 -7.93 -15.68
N SER A 79 10.81 -8.84 -14.73
CA SER A 79 11.98 -9.72 -14.76
C SER A 79 12.00 -10.36 -16.14
N HIS A 80 13.15 -10.25 -16.81
CA HIS A 80 13.43 -10.92 -18.07
C HIS A 80 13.17 -12.42 -17.98
#